data_AF-A0A354FNX2-F1
#
_entry.id   AF-A0A354FNX2-F1
#
_cell.length_a   1.000
_cell.length_b   1.000
_cell.length_c   1.000
_cell.angle_alpha   90.00
_cell.angle_beta   90.00
_cell.angle_gamma   90.00
#
_symmetry.space_group_name_H-M   'P 1'
#
loop_
_entity.id
_entity.type
_entity.pdbx_description
1 polymer ?
#
loop_
_entity_poly.entity_id
_entity_poly.type
_entity_poly.pdbx_seq_one_letter_code
_entity_poly.pdbx_strand_id
1 'polypeptide(L)'
;DLLEKIFIENRIYRDIEECETWEAVIEAIDKGLDPFKKLLKREVTRDDIIRLTEIKIKRISKYDGFRANEEIRGLEDRIEETEKNIKNITRYSIAYFKSLIKKYGKGRERKTEITEFGVVKRSAVVVASETLYLDRKNGFAGISLKKEDALEKCSTLDDIIIFSLDAEMRVTKVADKIFVGKRPVHVSVFRKDEPKVYSMIYREGREGPYYAKRFKAGGVTRDKIYKMGKGTKGSRVMYFAVHDTEEASAANTVVVHLKPALRLRNVSRPFSFGEIALKGRGSRGNIVTKLNVDRIVRATGTDFGES
;
A
#
# COMPACT_ATOMS: atom_id res chain seq x y z
N ASP A 1 -40.91 28.27 -35.05
CA ASP A 1 -40.27 29.60 -34.99
C ASP A 1 -39.39 29.91 -36.19
N LEU A 2 -38.24 29.26 -36.41
CA LEU A 2 -37.38 29.56 -37.59
C LEU A 2 -38.10 29.33 -38.93
N LEU A 3 -38.88 28.26 -39.04
CA LEU A 3 -39.69 27.98 -40.23
C LEU A 3 -40.79 29.03 -40.45
N GLU A 4 -41.48 29.45 -39.38
CA GLU A 4 -42.50 30.52 -39.43
C GLU A 4 -41.88 31.87 -39.80
N LYS A 5 -40.68 32.16 -39.28
CA LYS A 5 -39.91 33.36 -39.63
C LYS A 5 -39.62 33.40 -41.13
N ILE A 6 -39.09 32.31 -41.69
CA ILE A 6 -38.79 32.22 -43.14
C ILE A 6 -40.06 32.42 -43.97
N PHE A 7 -41.18 31.81 -43.54
CA PHE A 7 -42.48 31.92 -44.20
C PHE A 7 -43.01 33.37 -44.23
N ILE A 8 -42.86 34.12 -43.14
CA ILE A 8 -43.34 35.50 -43.02
C ILE A 8 -42.39 36.49 -43.70
N GLU A 9 -41.07 36.40 -43.46
CA GLU A 9 -40.07 37.36 -43.95
C GLU A 9 -39.94 37.33 -45.48
N ASN A 10 -39.99 36.14 -46.09
CA ASN A 10 -39.94 35.97 -47.54
C ASN A 10 -41.31 36.07 -48.21
N ARG A 11 -42.38 36.34 -47.43
CA ARG A 11 -43.76 36.53 -47.91
C ARG A 11 -44.33 35.34 -48.69
N ILE A 12 -43.94 34.12 -48.33
CA ILE A 12 -44.36 32.86 -49.00
C ILE A 12 -45.89 32.67 -48.90
N TYR A 13 -46.53 33.25 -47.89
CA TYR A 13 -47.99 33.26 -47.76
C TYR A 13 -48.73 33.98 -48.90
N ARG A 14 -48.05 34.77 -49.75
CA ARG A 14 -48.68 35.41 -50.91
C ARG A 14 -48.80 34.46 -52.09
N ASP A 15 -47.89 33.49 -52.19
CA ASP A 15 -47.84 32.55 -53.31
C ASP A 15 -49.00 31.54 -53.29
N ILE A 16 -49.73 31.47 -52.16
CA ILE A 16 -50.92 30.63 -51.98
C ILE A 16 -52.25 31.35 -52.29
N GLU A 17 -52.23 32.67 -52.53
CA GLU A 17 -53.46 33.47 -52.73
C GLU A 17 -54.25 33.05 -53.99
N GLU A 18 -53.55 32.60 -55.05
CA GLU A 18 -54.12 32.20 -56.34
C GLU A 18 -54.33 30.67 -56.48
N CYS A 19 -54.16 29.91 -55.38
CA CYS A 19 -54.26 28.45 -55.41
C CYS A 19 -55.71 27.96 -55.20
N GLU A 20 -56.21 27.10 -56.10
CA GLU A 20 -57.62 26.62 -56.08
C GLU A 20 -57.83 25.30 -55.30
N THR A 21 -56.76 24.58 -54.96
CA THR A 21 -56.83 23.28 -54.25
C THR A 21 -55.91 23.25 -53.02
N TRP A 22 -56.27 22.44 -52.02
CA TRP A 22 -55.50 22.29 -50.78
C TRP A 22 -54.11 21.68 -51.04
N GLU A 23 -54.03 20.71 -51.94
CA GLU A 23 -52.78 20.12 -52.38
C GLU A 23 -51.88 21.16 -53.07
N ALA A 24 -52.44 22.04 -53.91
CA ALA A 24 -51.69 23.12 -54.56
C ALA A 24 -51.14 24.14 -53.55
N VAL A 25 -51.90 24.44 -52.48
CA VAL A 25 -51.42 25.30 -51.37
C VAL A 25 -50.20 24.68 -50.68
N ILE A 26 -50.23 23.38 -50.38
CA ILE A 26 -49.10 22.68 -49.72
C ILE A 26 -47.88 22.67 -50.64
N GLU A 27 -48.05 22.36 -51.93
CA GLU A 27 -46.95 22.34 -52.91
C GLU A 27 -46.34 23.73 -53.12
N ALA A 28 -47.16 24.78 -53.18
CA ALA A 28 -46.69 26.16 -53.31
C ALA A 28 -45.83 26.59 -52.12
N ILE A 29 -46.26 26.27 -50.89
CA ILE A 29 -45.47 26.55 -49.68
C ILE A 29 -44.16 25.75 -49.68
N ASP A 30 -44.21 24.46 -50.03
CA ASP A 30 -43.02 23.61 -50.04
C ASP A 30 -41.96 24.12 -51.04
N LYS A 31 -42.41 24.50 -52.25
CA LYS A 31 -41.57 25.10 -53.29
C LYS A 31 -41.00 26.46 -52.88
N GLY A 32 -41.79 27.29 -52.17
CA GLY A 32 -41.33 28.56 -51.63
C GLY A 32 -40.27 28.39 -50.52
N LEU A 33 -40.32 27.26 -49.79
CA LEU A 33 -39.36 26.93 -48.73
C LEU A 33 -38.08 26.26 -49.26
N ASP A 34 -38.08 25.67 -50.45
CA ASP A 34 -36.94 24.95 -51.05
C ASP A 34 -35.58 25.68 -50.93
N PRO A 35 -35.47 26.99 -51.23
CA PRO A 35 -34.19 27.71 -51.12
C PRO A 35 -33.64 27.76 -49.70
N PHE A 36 -34.52 27.65 -48.69
CA PHE A 36 -34.21 27.85 -47.28
C PHE A 36 -34.17 26.55 -46.48
N LYS A 37 -34.56 25.41 -47.06
CA LYS A 37 -34.53 24.09 -46.39
C LYS A 37 -33.14 23.76 -45.80
N LYS A 38 -32.05 24.22 -46.43
CA LYS A 38 -30.67 24.03 -45.93
C LYS A 38 -30.34 24.79 -44.64
N LEU A 39 -31.09 25.85 -44.31
CA LEU A 39 -30.89 26.62 -43.07
C LEU A 39 -31.57 25.96 -41.86
N LEU A 40 -32.44 24.98 -42.10
CA LEU A 40 -33.20 24.31 -41.05
C LEU A 40 -32.40 23.13 -40.48
N LYS A 41 -32.46 22.96 -39.15
CA LYS A 41 -31.77 21.85 -38.45
C LYS A 41 -32.44 20.48 -38.65
N ARG A 42 -33.66 20.44 -39.21
CA ARG A 42 -34.44 19.24 -39.48
C ARG A 42 -35.20 19.38 -40.78
N GLU A 43 -35.57 18.25 -41.37
CA GLU A 43 -36.41 18.20 -42.58
C GLU A 43 -37.82 18.76 -42.30
N VAL A 44 -38.39 19.45 -43.30
CA VAL A 44 -39.74 20.01 -43.24
C VAL A 44 -40.74 18.92 -43.58
N THR A 45 -41.65 18.63 -42.66
CA THR A 45 -42.71 17.64 -42.89
C THR A 45 -43.98 18.30 -43.42
N ARG A 46 -44.87 17.49 -44.03
CA ARG A 46 -46.19 17.96 -44.46
C ARG A 46 -46.98 18.61 -43.31
N ASP A 47 -46.88 18.06 -42.10
CA ASP A 47 -47.54 18.62 -40.91
C ASP A 47 -46.99 19.99 -40.53
N ASP A 48 -45.68 20.22 -40.70
CA ASP A 48 -45.08 21.53 -40.47
C ASP A 48 -45.59 22.56 -41.47
N ILE A 49 -45.79 22.18 -42.73
CA ILE A 49 -46.37 23.04 -43.79
C ILE A 49 -47.82 23.37 -43.47
N ILE A 50 -48.63 22.39 -43.06
CA ILE A 50 -50.02 22.61 -42.64
C ILE A 50 -50.07 23.62 -41.49
N ARG A 51 -49.18 23.49 -40.49
CA ARG A 51 -49.11 24.45 -39.38
C ARG A 51 -48.75 25.88 -39.82
N LEU A 52 -48.04 26.07 -40.93
CA LEU A 52 -47.76 27.41 -41.47
C LEU A 52 -49.03 28.10 -41.95
N THR A 53 -50.00 27.34 -42.47
CA THR A 53 -51.30 27.90 -42.93
C THR A 53 -52.16 28.40 -41.77
N GLU A 54 -51.95 27.89 -40.56
CA GLU A 54 -52.72 28.25 -39.36
C GLU A 54 -52.12 29.46 -38.59
N ILE A 55 -51.05 30.07 -39.11
CA ILE A 55 -50.40 31.21 -38.46
C ILE A 55 -51.38 32.38 -38.37
N LYS A 56 -51.61 32.85 -37.14
CA LYS A 56 -52.48 34.02 -36.89
C LYS A 56 -51.84 35.27 -37.51
N ILE A 57 -52.61 36.05 -38.26
CA ILE A 57 -52.19 37.29 -38.95
C ILE A 57 -51.39 38.25 -38.03
N LYS A 58 -51.74 38.33 -36.74
CA LYS A 58 -50.99 39.14 -35.75
C LYS A 58 -49.49 38.83 -35.71
N ARG A 59 -49.08 37.57 -35.96
CA ARG A 59 -47.67 37.14 -35.97
C ARG A 59 -46.84 37.72 -37.11
N ILE A 60 -47.47 38.33 -38.12
CA ILE A 60 -46.79 39.03 -39.23
C ILE A 60 -46.24 40.40 -38.78
N SER A 61 -46.66 40.89 -37.61
CA SER A 61 -46.21 42.19 -37.10
C SER A 61 -44.69 42.25 -36.88
N LYS A 62 -44.08 43.42 -37.09
CA LYS A 62 -42.64 43.64 -36.79
C LYS A 62 -42.31 43.37 -35.31
N TYR A 63 -43.26 43.60 -34.41
CA TYR A 63 -43.10 43.34 -32.98
C TYR A 63 -42.98 41.84 -32.70
N ASP A 64 -43.84 41.01 -33.32
CA ASP A 64 -43.77 39.56 -33.21
C ASP A 64 -42.51 38.98 -33.87
N GLY A 65 -42.10 39.54 -35.02
CA GLY A 65 -40.84 39.17 -35.67
C GLY A 65 -39.60 39.42 -34.80
N PHE A 66 -39.55 40.55 -34.08
CA PHE A 66 -38.47 40.83 -33.14
C PHE A 66 -38.43 39.83 -31.98
N ARG A 67 -39.59 39.52 -31.37
CA ARG A 67 -39.66 38.52 -30.28
C ARG A 67 -39.26 37.13 -30.74
N ALA A 68 -39.71 36.71 -31.92
CA ALA A 68 -39.32 35.43 -32.50
C ALA A 68 -37.80 35.34 -32.75
N ASN A 69 -37.15 36.45 -33.15
CA ASN A 69 -35.70 36.50 -33.29
C ASN A 69 -34.97 36.33 -31.95
N GLU A 70 -35.42 37.00 -30.90
CA GLU A 70 -34.84 36.85 -29.55
C GLU A 70 -35.05 35.43 -29.00
N GLU A 71 -36.21 34.84 -29.23
CA GLU A 71 -36.50 33.44 -28.85
C GLU A 71 -35.60 32.45 -29.61
N ILE A 72 -35.46 32.61 -30.94
CA ILE A 72 -34.55 31.78 -31.76
C ILE A 72 -33.11 31.91 -31.26
N ARG A 73 -32.65 33.13 -31.01
CA ARG A 73 -31.30 33.38 -30.49
C ARG A 73 -31.08 32.72 -29.13
N GLY A 74 -32.03 32.85 -28.21
CA GLY A 74 -31.95 32.20 -26.90
C GLY A 74 -31.97 30.67 -27.01
N LEU A 75 -32.66 30.09 -27.99
CA LEU A 75 -32.61 28.66 -28.27
C LEU A 75 -31.24 28.24 -28.84
N GLU A 76 -30.67 29.02 -29.75
CA GLU A 76 -29.34 28.76 -30.32
C GLU A 76 -28.25 28.78 -29.23
N ASP A 77 -28.26 29.79 -28.35
CA ASP A 77 -27.34 29.89 -27.21
C ASP A 77 -27.45 28.66 -26.28
N ARG A 78 -28.68 28.23 -25.97
CA ARG A 78 -28.94 27.04 -25.15
C ARG A 78 -28.47 25.75 -25.81
N ILE A 79 -28.63 25.64 -27.13
CA ILE A 79 -28.13 24.49 -27.89
C ILE A 79 -26.60 24.47 -27.84
N GLU A 80 -25.94 25.60 -28.08
CA GLU A 80 -24.48 25.70 -28.02
C GLU A 80 -23.95 25.35 -26.62
N GLU A 81 -24.57 25.86 -25.57
CA GLU A 81 -24.21 25.52 -24.20
C GLU A 81 -24.39 24.02 -23.93
N THR A 82 -25.49 23.43 -24.39
CA THR A 82 -25.77 22.00 -24.24
C THR A 82 -24.72 21.16 -24.95
N GLU A 83 -24.38 21.49 -26.21
CA GLU A 83 -23.33 20.81 -26.96
C GLU A 83 -21.95 20.94 -26.30
N LYS A 84 -21.63 22.12 -25.77
CA LYS A 84 -20.40 22.37 -25.01
C LYS A 84 -20.32 21.51 -23.74
N ASN A 85 -21.44 21.37 -23.04
CA ASN A 85 -21.55 20.52 -21.86
C ASN A 85 -21.44 19.04 -22.23
N ILE A 86 -22.05 18.59 -23.33
CA ILE A 86 -21.92 17.21 -23.85
C ILE A 86 -20.47 16.89 -24.22
N LYS A 87 -19.79 17.79 -24.95
CA LYS A 87 -18.36 17.63 -25.29
C LYS A 87 -17.47 17.53 -24.04
N ASN A 88 -17.87 18.16 -22.93
CA ASN A 88 -17.14 18.16 -21.66
C ASN A 88 -17.91 17.45 -20.54
N ILE A 89 -18.53 16.30 -20.84
CA ILE A 89 -19.49 15.63 -19.95
C ILE A 89 -18.95 15.34 -18.55
N THR A 90 -17.67 15.01 -18.42
CA THR A 90 -17.02 14.76 -17.12
C THR A 90 -17.00 16.02 -16.26
N ARG A 91 -16.62 17.16 -16.84
CA ARG A 91 -16.58 18.46 -16.14
C ARG A 91 -17.98 18.91 -15.74
N TYR A 92 -18.95 18.75 -16.64
CA TYR A 92 -20.36 19.03 -16.36
C TYR A 92 -20.87 18.15 -15.21
N SER A 93 -20.59 16.84 -15.24
CA SER A 93 -21.00 15.88 -14.20
C SER A 93 -20.40 16.23 -12.83
N ILE A 94 -19.12 16.58 -12.77
CA ILE A 94 -18.47 17.03 -11.53
C ILE A 94 -19.16 18.30 -10.99
N ALA A 95 -19.41 19.28 -11.85
CA ALA A 95 -20.09 20.52 -11.46
C ALA A 95 -21.51 20.23 -10.95
N TYR A 96 -22.23 19.33 -11.62
CA TYR A 96 -23.56 18.89 -11.22
C TYR A 96 -23.54 18.23 -9.83
N PHE A 97 -22.66 17.26 -9.57
CA PHE A 97 -22.53 16.64 -8.24
C PHE A 97 -22.12 17.65 -7.16
N LYS A 98 -21.21 18.59 -7.46
CA LYS A 98 -20.87 19.67 -6.53
C LYS A 98 -22.07 20.56 -6.20
N SER A 99 -22.94 20.82 -7.19
CA SER A 99 -24.19 21.58 -6.98
C SER A 99 -25.16 20.83 -6.07
N LEU A 100 -25.26 19.51 -6.19
CA LEU A 100 -26.07 18.65 -5.32
C LEU A 100 -25.53 18.66 -3.88
N ILE A 101 -24.22 18.54 -3.69
CA ILE A 101 -23.58 18.65 -2.37
C ILE A 101 -23.88 20.01 -1.75
N LYS A 102 -23.79 21.10 -2.52
CA LYS A 102 -24.10 22.45 -2.03
C LYS A 102 -25.58 22.61 -1.65
N LYS A 103 -26.49 22.05 -2.44
CA LYS A 103 -27.95 22.16 -2.23
C LYS A 103 -28.45 21.29 -1.08
N TYR A 104 -27.89 20.10 -0.90
CA TYR A 104 -28.42 19.08 0.01
C TYR A 104 -27.45 18.63 1.12
N GLY A 105 -26.19 19.04 1.10
CA GLY A 105 -25.17 18.58 2.05
C GLY A 105 -25.21 19.28 3.41
N LYS A 106 -25.74 20.51 3.49
CA LYS A 106 -25.79 21.26 4.77
C LYS A 106 -26.69 20.52 5.77
N GLY A 107 -26.16 20.22 6.96
CA GLY A 107 -26.87 19.49 8.02
C GLY A 107 -26.99 17.98 7.80
N ARG A 108 -26.36 17.43 6.75
CA ARG A 108 -26.27 15.98 6.48
C ARG A 108 -24.84 15.48 6.66
N GLU A 109 -24.20 15.91 7.74
CA GLU A 109 -22.87 15.44 8.10
C GLU A 109 -22.90 13.97 8.49
N ARG A 110 -21.75 13.32 8.39
CA ARG A 110 -21.59 11.92 8.73
C ARG A 110 -21.87 11.76 10.23
N LYS A 111 -22.85 10.94 10.57
CA LYS A 111 -23.21 10.62 11.97
C LYS A 111 -22.29 9.58 12.63
N THR A 112 -21.47 8.92 11.83
CA THR A 112 -20.55 7.87 12.27
C THR A 112 -19.11 8.33 12.14
N GLU A 113 -18.28 7.93 13.08
CA GLU A 113 -16.84 8.16 13.05
C GLU A 113 -16.14 6.88 12.57
N ILE A 114 -15.13 7.03 11.70
CA ILE A 114 -14.23 5.92 11.40
C ILE A 114 -13.19 5.89 12.51
N THR A 115 -13.39 5.03 13.48
CA THR A 115 -12.36 4.66 14.44
C THR A 115 -11.68 3.40 13.94
N GLU A 116 -10.36 3.46 13.78
CA GLU A 116 -9.57 2.24 13.68
C GLU A 116 -9.61 1.60 15.07
N PHE A 117 -10.25 0.43 15.17
CA PHE A 117 -10.04 -0.41 16.33
C PHE A 117 -8.56 -0.77 16.36
N GLY A 118 -7.78 -0.03 17.16
CA GLY A 118 -6.45 -0.46 17.54
C GLY A 118 -6.62 -1.89 18.03
N VAL A 119 -6.01 -2.84 17.30
CA VAL A 119 -6.13 -4.26 17.57
C VAL A 119 -5.91 -4.42 19.06
N VAL A 120 -6.97 -4.74 19.81
CA VAL A 120 -6.84 -5.13 21.21
C VAL A 120 -6.17 -6.49 21.15
N LYS A 121 -4.84 -6.46 21.04
CA LYS A 121 -4.00 -7.62 21.23
C LYS A 121 -4.34 -8.06 22.63
N ARG A 122 -5.03 -9.19 22.75
CA ARG A 122 -5.38 -9.82 24.01
C ARG A 122 -4.14 -10.11 24.90
N SER A 123 -2.92 -9.83 24.41
CA SER A 123 -1.66 -9.81 25.14
C SER A 123 -1.30 -8.49 25.85
N ALA A 124 -1.90 -7.35 25.50
CA ALA A 124 -1.57 -6.05 26.11
C ALA A 124 -2.23 -5.82 27.48
N VAL A 125 -3.18 -6.70 27.87
CA VAL A 125 -3.82 -6.69 29.20
C VAL A 125 -3.40 -7.94 29.99
N VAL A 126 -2.11 -8.26 29.98
CA VAL A 126 -1.52 -9.07 31.05
C VAL A 126 -0.31 -8.31 31.54
N VAL A 127 -0.42 -7.76 32.74
CA VAL A 127 0.70 -7.11 33.42
C VAL A 127 1.85 -8.11 33.47
N ALA A 128 3.02 -7.74 32.93
CA ALA A 128 4.26 -8.49 33.07
C ALA A 128 4.68 -8.46 34.55
N SER A 129 4.06 -9.34 35.32
CA SER A 129 4.16 -9.45 36.78
C SER A 129 5.26 -10.40 37.21
N GLU A 130 5.69 -11.29 36.31
CA GLU A 130 6.69 -12.31 36.58
C GLU A 130 8.02 -11.98 35.88
N THR A 131 9.09 -12.64 36.34
CA THR A 131 10.45 -12.48 35.81
C THR A 131 10.90 -13.81 35.24
N LEU A 132 11.43 -13.80 34.02
CA LEU A 132 12.08 -14.95 33.42
C LEU A 132 13.47 -15.13 34.01
N TYR A 133 13.75 -16.30 34.56
CA TYR A 133 15.05 -16.67 35.10
C TYR A 133 15.73 -17.74 34.23
N LEU A 134 17.05 -17.79 34.27
CA LEU A 134 17.87 -18.71 33.48
C LEU A 134 18.96 -19.38 34.33
N ASP A 135 18.86 -20.69 34.48
CA ASP A 135 19.94 -21.55 34.95
C ASP A 135 20.77 -22.00 33.73
N ARG A 136 21.87 -21.30 33.47
CA ARG A 136 22.78 -21.62 32.35
C ARG A 136 23.52 -22.94 32.55
N LYS A 137 23.76 -23.34 33.81
CA LYS A 137 24.59 -24.49 34.17
C LYS A 137 23.86 -25.79 33.89
N ASN A 138 22.63 -25.90 34.39
CA ASN A 138 21.79 -27.08 34.19
C ASN A 138 20.92 -26.97 32.92
N GLY A 139 20.76 -25.76 32.38
CA GLY A 139 20.07 -25.52 31.11
C GLY A 139 18.56 -25.43 31.26
N PHE A 140 18.08 -24.75 32.30
CA PHE A 140 16.66 -24.51 32.52
C PHE A 140 16.33 -23.02 32.45
N ALA A 141 15.16 -22.67 31.94
CA ALA A 141 14.62 -21.32 32.03
C ALA A 141 13.17 -21.38 32.49
N GLY A 142 12.70 -20.33 33.17
CA GLY A 142 11.31 -20.25 33.63
C GLY A 142 11.13 -19.27 34.78
N ILE A 143 9.89 -19.15 35.23
CA ILE A 143 9.48 -18.18 36.27
C ILE A 143 9.71 -18.71 37.70
N SER A 144 9.81 -20.03 37.89
CA SER A 144 10.00 -20.65 39.20
C SER A 144 11.45 -20.61 39.71
N LEU A 145 12.42 -20.28 38.85
CA LEU A 145 13.85 -20.32 39.15
C LEU A 145 14.37 -19.03 39.82
N LYS A 146 13.70 -18.57 40.88
CA LYS A 146 13.97 -17.27 41.53
C LYS A 146 15.38 -17.08 42.10
N LYS A 147 16.16 -18.15 42.23
CA LYS A 147 17.54 -18.14 42.75
C LYS A 147 18.62 -18.04 41.66
N GLU A 148 18.21 -18.06 40.39
CA GLU A 148 19.10 -18.07 39.23
C GLU A 148 19.16 -16.67 38.58
N ASP A 149 19.90 -16.56 37.47
CA ASP A 149 20.06 -15.29 36.76
C ASP A 149 18.71 -14.75 36.25
N ALA A 150 18.31 -13.57 36.72
CA ALA A 150 17.14 -12.86 36.20
C ALA A 150 17.45 -12.26 34.82
N LEU A 151 16.59 -12.51 33.83
CA LEU A 151 16.75 -12.00 32.47
C LEU A 151 15.89 -10.75 32.23
N GLU A 152 14.57 -10.92 32.16
CA GLU A 152 13.63 -9.82 31.90
C GLU A 152 12.22 -10.17 32.41
N LYS A 153 11.33 -9.17 32.45
CA LYS A 153 9.93 -9.38 32.85
C LYS A 153 9.14 -10.07 31.75
N CYS A 154 8.26 -10.98 32.14
CA CYS A 154 7.40 -11.73 31.23
C CYS A 154 6.01 -12.00 31.85
N SER A 155 5.10 -12.45 30.99
CA SER A 155 3.79 -13.01 31.31
C SER A 155 3.78 -14.51 31.02
N THR A 156 2.92 -15.26 31.70
CA THR A 156 2.67 -16.68 31.42
C THR A 156 2.12 -16.94 30.01
N LEU A 157 1.62 -15.91 29.32
CA LEU A 157 1.17 -16.01 27.93
C LEU A 157 2.27 -15.73 26.90
N ASP A 158 3.41 -15.18 27.34
CA ASP A 158 4.49 -14.82 26.44
C ASP A 158 5.21 -16.05 25.89
N ASP A 159 5.87 -15.85 24.76
CA ASP A 159 6.77 -16.81 24.15
C ASP A 159 8.21 -16.43 24.50
N ILE A 160 9.10 -17.42 24.67
CA ILE A 160 10.54 -17.22 24.78
C ILE A 160 11.26 -17.80 23.58
N ILE A 161 12.25 -17.07 23.07
CA ILE A 161 13.14 -17.51 22.00
C ILE A 161 14.44 -18.02 22.61
N ILE A 162 14.88 -19.18 22.13
CA ILE A 162 16.05 -19.90 22.62
C ILE A 162 16.97 -20.18 21.44
N PHE A 163 18.23 -19.79 21.57
CA PHE A 163 19.31 -20.16 20.66
C PHE A 163 20.28 -21.11 21.37
N SER A 164 20.43 -22.32 20.83
CA SER A 164 21.34 -23.33 21.35
C SER A 164 22.76 -23.12 20.81
N LEU A 165 23.73 -23.73 21.49
CA LEU A 165 25.12 -23.74 21.05
C LEU A 165 25.30 -24.49 19.71
N ASP A 166 24.41 -25.42 19.39
CA ASP A 166 24.44 -26.25 18.18
C ASP A 166 23.84 -25.55 16.94
N ALA A 167 23.67 -24.23 17.01
CA ALA A 167 23.10 -23.39 15.94
C ALA A 167 21.64 -23.77 15.60
N GLU A 168 20.84 -24.03 16.63
CA GLU A 168 19.40 -24.21 16.52
C GLU A 168 18.65 -23.09 17.24
N MET A 169 17.52 -22.70 16.67
CA MET A 169 16.58 -21.72 17.23
C MET A 169 15.25 -22.42 17.50
N ARG A 170 14.64 -22.16 18.65
CA ARG A 170 13.26 -22.58 18.94
C ARG A 170 12.54 -21.50 19.73
N VAL A 171 11.22 -21.52 19.65
CA VAL A 171 10.35 -20.61 20.41
C VAL A 171 9.36 -21.45 21.19
N THR A 172 9.28 -21.25 22.50
CA THR A 172 8.44 -22.05 23.41
C THR A 172 7.67 -21.09 24.32
N LYS A 173 6.48 -21.48 24.80
CA LYS A 173 5.71 -20.67 25.74
C LYS A 173 6.44 -20.57 27.09
N VAL A 174 6.33 -19.44 27.78
CA VAL A 174 6.76 -19.31 29.18
C VAL A 174 6.06 -20.36 30.05
N ALA A 175 6.82 -20.98 30.94
CA ALA A 175 6.33 -21.94 31.93
C ALA A 175 7.22 -21.91 33.18
N ASP A 176 6.80 -22.62 34.23
CA ASP A 176 7.49 -22.64 35.53
C ASP A 176 8.96 -23.03 35.38
N LYS A 177 9.23 -24.10 34.63
CA LYS A 177 10.57 -24.63 34.37
C LYS A 177 10.57 -25.41 33.07
N ILE A 178 11.37 -24.96 32.11
CA ILE A 178 11.57 -25.63 30.83
C ILE A 178 13.04 -25.87 30.56
N PHE A 179 13.34 -27.02 29.96
CA PHE A 179 14.71 -27.33 29.57
C PHE A 179 15.07 -26.58 28.28
N VAL A 180 15.98 -25.61 28.38
CA VAL A 180 16.44 -24.78 27.27
C VAL A 180 17.69 -25.33 26.57
N GLY A 181 18.29 -26.40 27.11
CA GLY A 181 19.57 -26.95 26.65
C GLY A 181 20.73 -26.46 27.52
N LYS A 182 21.77 -27.27 27.69
CA LYS A 182 22.93 -26.89 28.52
C LYS A 182 23.69 -25.74 27.85
N ARG A 183 23.98 -24.67 28.59
CA ARG A 183 24.70 -23.47 28.12
C ARG A 183 24.08 -22.87 26.84
N PRO A 184 22.82 -22.42 26.89
CA PRO A 184 22.21 -21.76 25.75
C PRO A 184 22.98 -20.48 25.41
N VAL A 185 23.05 -20.16 24.11
CA VAL A 185 23.75 -18.97 23.62
C VAL A 185 22.95 -17.72 23.98
N HIS A 186 21.63 -17.78 23.80
CA HIS A 186 20.74 -16.68 24.08
C HIS A 186 19.35 -17.20 24.44
N VAL A 187 18.73 -16.60 25.45
CA VAL A 187 17.35 -16.81 25.86
C VAL A 187 16.76 -15.44 26.17
N SER A 188 15.59 -15.15 25.62
CA SER A 188 14.84 -13.91 25.87
C SER A 188 13.35 -14.11 25.55
N VAL A 189 12.53 -13.19 26.01
CA VAL A 189 11.12 -13.06 25.66
C VAL A 189 11.00 -12.64 24.20
N PHE A 190 10.21 -13.40 23.44
CA PHE A 190 10.01 -13.19 22.03
C PHE A 190 8.87 -12.21 21.76
N ARG A 191 9.22 -10.92 21.67
CA ARG A 191 8.28 -9.85 21.32
C ARG A 191 8.12 -9.77 19.81
N LYS A 192 6.95 -10.14 19.30
CA LYS A 192 6.63 -10.10 17.85
C LYS A 192 6.50 -8.67 17.32
N ASP A 193 6.17 -7.75 18.21
CA ASP A 193 5.89 -6.35 17.89
C ASP A 193 7.16 -5.51 17.71
N GLU A 194 8.25 -5.95 18.34
CA GLU A 194 9.58 -5.33 18.29
C GLU A 194 10.59 -6.35 17.74
N PRO A 195 10.56 -6.63 16.42
CA PRO A 195 11.36 -7.70 15.84
C PRO A 195 12.86 -7.35 15.87
N LYS A 196 13.62 -8.03 16.75
CA LYS A 196 15.07 -7.90 16.85
C LYS A 196 15.82 -8.49 15.65
N VAL A 197 17.02 -7.94 15.41
CA VAL A 197 17.98 -8.41 14.42
C VAL A 197 19.11 -9.16 15.13
N TYR A 198 19.41 -10.35 14.66
CA TYR A 198 20.43 -11.22 15.25
C TYR A 198 21.64 -11.30 14.32
N SER A 199 22.83 -11.09 14.88
CA SER A 199 24.12 -11.31 14.22
C SER A 199 24.75 -12.58 14.77
N MET A 200 25.08 -13.53 13.90
CA MET A 200 25.64 -14.81 14.31
C MET A 200 26.83 -15.20 13.44
N ILE A 201 27.91 -15.67 14.08
CA ILE A 201 28.98 -16.44 13.43
C ILE A 201 28.93 -17.86 13.97
N TYR A 202 28.90 -18.84 13.06
CA TYR A 202 28.81 -20.25 13.41
C TYR A 202 29.72 -21.09 12.52
N ARG A 203 30.23 -22.19 13.06
CA ARG A 203 30.90 -23.24 12.31
C ARG A 203 29.85 -24.22 11.81
N GLU A 204 29.88 -24.55 10.52
CA GLU A 204 29.00 -25.60 9.97
C GLU A 204 29.71 -26.97 10.09
N GLY A 205 29.16 -27.89 10.87
CA GLY A 205 29.79 -29.17 11.17
C GLY A 205 31.03 -29.09 12.09
N ARG A 206 31.66 -30.24 12.35
CA ARG A 206 32.84 -30.32 13.25
C ARG A 206 34.11 -29.71 12.66
N GLU A 207 34.31 -29.85 11.35
CA GLU A 207 35.53 -29.40 10.64
C GLU A 207 35.21 -28.48 9.44
N GLY A 208 33.96 -28.01 9.34
CA GLY A 208 33.57 -27.18 8.21
C GLY A 208 33.90 -25.70 8.39
N PRO A 209 33.59 -24.90 7.36
CA PRO A 209 33.88 -23.48 7.35
C PRO A 209 33.01 -22.68 8.33
N TYR A 210 33.48 -21.49 8.65
CA TYR A 210 32.79 -20.52 9.51
C TYR A 210 31.99 -19.56 8.65
N TYR A 211 30.72 -19.42 9.00
CA TYR A 211 29.77 -18.56 8.31
C TYR A 211 29.27 -17.45 9.24
N ALA A 212 29.06 -16.26 8.69
CA ALA A 212 28.42 -15.15 9.37
C ALA A 212 27.11 -14.79 8.68
N LYS A 213 26.11 -14.39 9.45
CA LYS A 213 24.86 -13.83 8.91
C LYS A 213 24.16 -12.91 9.89
N ARG A 214 23.37 -12.01 9.32
CA ARG A 214 22.38 -11.17 10.01
C ARG A 214 21.00 -11.66 9.62
N PHE A 215 20.10 -11.83 10.58
CA PHE A 215 18.76 -12.35 10.31
C PHE A 215 17.74 -11.86 11.35
N LYS A 216 16.47 -11.85 10.96
CA LYS A 216 15.34 -11.73 11.89
C LYS A 216 14.75 -13.12 12.15
N ALA A 217 14.18 -13.33 13.34
CA ALA A 217 13.52 -14.60 13.67
C ALA A 217 12.31 -14.87 12.74
N GLY A 218 11.56 -13.82 12.38
CA GLY A 218 10.40 -13.91 11.48
C GLY A 218 9.26 -14.75 12.04
N GLY A 219 8.41 -15.30 11.17
CA GLY A 219 7.30 -16.16 11.57
C GLY A 219 7.77 -17.50 12.14
N VAL A 220 7.30 -17.85 13.34
CA VAL A 220 7.71 -19.04 14.10
C VAL A 220 6.50 -19.89 14.49
N THR A 221 6.70 -21.20 14.53
CA THR A 221 5.79 -22.19 15.12
C THR A 221 6.38 -22.60 16.46
N ARG A 222 5.55 -22.64 17.51
CA ARG A 222 5.99 -23.06 18.85
C ARG A 222 6.60 -24.46 18.81
N ASP A 223 7.65 -24.65 19.60
CA ASP A 223 8.39 -25.90 19.82
C ASP A 223 9.04 -26.53 18.58
N LYS A 224 8.88 -25.90 17.40
CA LYS A 224 9.59 -26.28 16.19
C LYS A 224 11.06 -25.86 16.29
N ILE A 225 11.95 -26.82 16.04
CA ILE A 225 13.39 -26.58 15.97
C ILE A 225 13.75 -26.07 14.57
N TYR A 226 14.37 -24.90 14.50
CA TYR A 226 14.86 -24.29 13.28
C TYR A 226 16.39 -24.35 13.25
N LYS A 227 16.92 -25.02 12.23
CA LYS A 227 18.37 -25.07 11.97
C LYS A 227 18.82 -23.73 11.36
N MET A 228 19.86 -23.13 11.93
CA MET A 228 20.35 -21.80 11.52
C MET A 228 21.38 -21.85 10.38
N GLY A 229 21.31 -22.88 9.53
CA GLY A 229 22.24 -23.15 8.45
C GLY A 229 21.80 -24.42 7.71
N LYS A 230 22.74 -25.23 7.22
CA LYS A 230 22.38 -26.55 6.68
C LYS A 230 22.01 -27.56 7.78
N GLY A 231 22.37 -27.25 9.03
CA GLY A 231 22.10 -28.11 10.18
C GLY A 231 22.90 -29.40 10.13
N THR A 232 24.14 -29.29 9.64
CA THR A 232 25.14 -30.36 9.65
C THR A 232 25.49 -30.72 11.08
N LYS A 233 25.66 -32.01 11.39
CA LYS A 233 25.94 -32.46 12.76
C LYS A 233 27.26 -31.89 13.28
N GLY A 234 27.25 -31.32 14.48
CA GLY A 234 28.42 -30.70 15.11
C GLY A 234 28.67 -29.24 14.72
N SER A 235 27.71 -28.60 14.03
CA SER A 235 27.66 -27.15 13.89
C SER A 235 27.67 -26.48 15.27
N ARG A 236 28.33 -25.34 15.37
CA ARG A 236 28.50 -24.64 16.65
C ARG A 236 28.49 -23.13 16.47
N VAL A 237 27.75 -22.44 17.31
CA VAL A 237 27.78 -20.97 17.39
C VAL A 237 29.07 -20.51 18.06
N MET A 238 29.78 -19.60 17.39
CA MET A 238 31.04 -19.03 17.84
C MET A 238 30.89 -17.58 18.33
N TYR A 239 29.94 -16.85 17.75
CA TYR A 239 29.59 -15.49 18.15
C TYR A 239 28.10 -15.25 17.94
N PHE A 240 27.47 -14.53 18.87
CA PHE A 240 26.08 -14.14 18.80
C PHE A 240 25.86 -12.76 19.41
N ALA A 241 25.10 -11.92 18.74
CA ALA A 241 24.70 -10.60 19.22
C ALA A 241 23.26 -10.30 18.81
N VAL A 242 22.59 -9.53 19.65
CA VAL A 242 21.19 -9.11 19.49
C VAL A 242 21.16 -7.60 19.34
N HIS A 243 20.40 -7.12 18.37
CA HIS A 243 20.31 -5.71 18.02
C HIS A 243 18.84 -5.32 17.86
N ASP A 244 18.49 -4.11 18.28
CA ASP A 244 17.13 -3.58 18.13
C ASP A 244 16.88 -3.05 16.71
N THR A 245 17.92 -2.55 16.03
CA THR A 245 17.83 -2.04 14.66
C THR A 245 18.75 -2.74 13.67
N GLU A 246 18.47 -2.59 12.37
CA GLU A 246 19.31 -3.15 11.31
C GLU A 246 20.66 -2.42 11.23
N GLU A 247 20.66 -1.12 11.46
CA GLU A 247 21.85 -0.25 11.46
C GLU A 247 22.81 -0.65 12.58
N ALA A 248 22.30 -0.90 13.79
CA ALA A 248 23.11 -1.41 14.91
C ALA A 248 23.74 -2.77 14.57
N SER A 249 22.98 -3.64 13.91
CA SER A 249 23.52 -4.91 13.42
C SER A 249 24.56 -4.75 12.31
N ALA A 250 24.51 -3.68 11.51
CA ALA A 250 25.50 -3.39 10.47
C ALA A 250 26.79 -2.80 11.07
N ALA A 251 26.67 -1.95 12.09
CA ALA A 251 27.80 -1.37 12.81
C ALA A 251 28.55 -2.38 13.71
N ASN A 252 27.97 -3.56 13.93
CA ASN A 252 28.60 -4.61 14.72
C ASN A 252 29.85 -5.15 14.00
N THR A 253 31.02 -4.89 14.59
CA THR A 253 32.32 -5.34 14.12
C THR A 253 32.95 -6.31 15.12
N VAL A 254 33.62 -7.34 14.61
CA VAL A 254 34.27 -8.37 15.41
C VAL A 254 35.67 -8.67 14.89
N VAL A 255 36.55 -9.12 15.77
CA VAL A 255 37.88 -9.63 15.39
C VAL A 255 37.86 -11.16 15.51
N VAL A 256 38.14 -11.83 14.40
CA VAL A 256 38.23 -13.28 14.31
C VAL A 256 39.68 -13.69 14.51
N HIS A 257 39.97 -14.36 15.62
CA HIS A 257 41.28 -14.94 15.90
C HIS A 257 41.32 -16.39 15.40
N LEU A 258 42.23 -16.66 14.48
CA LEU A 258 42.48 -17.96 13.90
C LEU A 258 43.45 -18.75 14.79
N LYS A 259 43.35 -20.08 14.74
CA LYS A 259 44.36 -20.94 15.37
C LYS A 259 45.69 -20.80 14.60
N PRO A 260 46.83 -20.66 15.31
CA PRO A 260 48.13 -20.64 14.66
C PRO A 260 48.35 -21.90 13.81
N ALA A 261 48.80 -21.72 12.58
CA ALA A 261 49.11 -22.79 11.64
C ALA A 261 50.37 -22.44 10.84
N LEU A 262 51.10 -23.44 10.35
CA LEU A 262 52.28 -23.21 9.52
C LEU A 262 51.91 -22.33 8.31
N ARG A 263 52.71 -21.29 8.06
CA ARG A 263 52.54 -20.30 6.98
C ARG A 263 51.36 -19.32 7.14
N LEU A 264 50.68 -19.28 8.29
CA LEU A 264 49.63 -18.28 8.56
C LEU A 264 50.26 -16.99 9.11
N ARG A 265 50.31 -15.94 8.28
CA ARG A 265 50.93 -14.65 8.63
C ARG A 265 50.05 -13.76 9.51
N ASN A 266 48.73 -13.73 9.26
CA ASN A 266 47.78 -12.91 10.00
C ASN A 266 46.85 -13.81 10.83
N VAL A 267 47.02 -13.77 12.15
CA VAL A 267 46.29 -14.60 13.11
C VAL A 267 44.97 -13.96 13.52
N SER A 268 44.86 -12.63 13.46
CA SER A 268 43.62 -11.88 13.67
C SER A 268 43.12 -11.27 12.37
N ARG A 269 41.80 -11.25 12.19
CA ARG A 269 41.14 -10.58 11.06
C ARG A 269 39.91 -9.82 11.54
N PRO A 270 39.81 -8.51 11.29
CA PRO A 270 38.57 -7.79 11.52
C PRO A 270 37.50 -8.26 10.54
N PHE A 271 36.24 -8.25 10.98
CA PHE A 271 35.07 -8.62 10.20
C PHE A 271 33.90 -7.71 10.57
N SER A 272 33.35 -7.03 9.58
CA SER A 272 32.17 -6.18 9.75
C SER A 272 30.90 -6.91 9.30
N PHE A 273 29.88 -6.90 10.16
CA PHE A 273 28.58 -7.43 9.79
C PHE A 273 27.84 -6.51 8.78
N GLY A 274 28.27 -5.25 8.62
CA GLY A 274 27.75 -4.32 7.63
C GLY A 274 27.96 -4.76 6.19
N GLU A 275 29.01 -5.55 5.93
CA GLU A 275 29.29 -6.12 4.60
C GLU A 275 28.31 -7.24 4.20
N ILE A 276 27.52 -7.75 5.15
CA ILE A 276 26.55 -8.81 4.90
C ILE A 276 25.14 -8.23 4.85
N ALA A 277 24.42 -8.56 3.79
CA ALA A 277 22.99 -8.29 3.69
C ALA A 277 22.18 -9.07 4.74
N LEU A 278 21.00 -8.55 5.09
CA LEU A 278 20.06 -9.28 5.95
C LEU A 278 19.54 -10.51 5.22
N LYS A 279 19.70 -11.67 5.86
CA LYS A 279 19.39 -12.99 5.29
C LYS A 279 18.25 -13.65 6.04
N GLY A 280 17.57 -14.60 5.37
CA GLY A 280 16.57 -15.45 6.03
C GLY A 280 17.18 -16.38 7.07
N ARG A 281 16.47 -16.66 8.17
CA ARG A 281 16.97 -17.48 9.29
C ARG A 281 17.49 -18.88 8.90
N GLY A 282 16.91 -19.52 7.89
CA GLY A 282 17.32 -20.85 7.41
C GLY A 282 18.37 -20.81 6.31
N SER A 283 18.70 -19.63 5.79
CA SER A 283 19.68 -19.50 4.73
C SER A 283 21.11 -19.63 5.24
N ARG A 284 22.00 -20.06 4.34
CA ARG A 284 23.45 -20.14 4.60
C ARG A 284 24.05 -18.73 4.68
N GLY A 285 24.90 -18.52 5.67
CA GLY A 285 25.64 -17.26 5.83
C GLY A 285 26.71 -17.03 4.75
N ASN A 286 27.42 -15.91 4.87
CA ASN A 286 28.62 -15.61 4.08
C ASN A 286 29.82 -16.29 4.73
N ILE A 287 30.76 -16.78 3.92
CA ILE A 287 31.98 -17.42 4.45
C ILE A 287 32.84 -16.34 5.09
N VAL A 288 33.17 -16.52 6.38
CA VAL A 288 34.14 -15.68 7.10
C VAL A 288 35.53 -16.25 6.89
N THR A 289 35.69 -17.55 7.12
CA THR A 289 36.97 -18.25 6.95
C THR A 289 36.74 -19.75 6.83
N LYS A 290 37.66 -20.44 6.14
CA LYS A 290 37.76 -21.91 6.13
C LYS A 290 38.78 -22.42 7.15
N LEU A 291 39.59 -21.52 7.71
CA LEU A 291 40.62 -21.85 8.68
C LEU A 291 39.99 -22.05 10.07
N ASN A 292 40.65 -22.83 10.92
CA ASN A 292 40.20 -23.03 12.30
C ASN A 292 40.24 -21.71 13.08
N VAL A 293 39.12 -21.39 13.72
CA VAL A 293 38.98 -20.21 14.59
C VAL A 293 39.26 -20.64 16.02
N ASP A 294 40.06 -19.84 16.72
CA ASP A 294 40.31 -19.99 18.15
C ASP A 294 39.20 -19.30 18.96
N ARG A 295 39.04 -17.98 18.74
CA ARG A 295 38.03 -17.16 19.41
C ARG A 295 37.57 -16.00 18.53
N ILE A 296 36.39 -15.48 18.83
CA ILE A 296 35.83 -14.29 18.19
C ILE A 296 35.52 -13.29 19.29
N VAL A 297 36.05 -12.08 19.17
CA VAL A 297 35.85 -11.00 20.14
C VAL A 297 35.18 -9.81 19.46
N ARG A 298 34.43 -9.01 20.21
CA ARG A 298 33.94 -7.73 19.70
C ARG A 298 35.14 -6.83 19.43
N ALA A 299 35.13 -6.14 18.30
CA ALA A 299 36.20 -5.20 18.00
C ALA A 299 36.08 -4.01 18.96
N THR A 300 37.22 -3.59 19.49
CA THR A 300 37.39 -2.33 20.20
C THR A 300 37.96 -1.29 19.23
N GLY A 301 37.75 0.01 19.49
CA GLY A 301 38.13 1.08 18.55
C GLY A 301 39.59 1.07 18.09
N THR A 302 40.47 0.39 18.82
CA THR A 302 41.90 0.19 18.51
C THR A 302 42.20 -0.92 17.49
N ASP A 303 41.24 -1.77 17.13
CA ASP A 303 41.45 -2.94 16.27
C ASP A 303 41.31 -2.64 14.76
N PHE A 304 40.73 -1.49 14.43
CA PHE A 304 40.74 -0.88 13.11
C PHE A 304 41.71 0.28 13.21
N GLY A 305 42.98 0.05 12.86
CA GLY A 305 43.99 1.11 12.88
C GLY A 305 43.45 2.36 12.20
N GLU A 306 43.60 3.51 12.88
CA GLU A 306 43.34 4.82 12.30
C GLU A 306 43.97 4.87 10.90
N SER A 307 43.12 5.08 9.91
CA SER A 307 43.48 5.50 8.56
C SER A 307 42.69 6.75 8.25
#